data_AF-A0A2R9CDF4-F1
#
_entry.id   AF-A0A2R9CDF4-F1
#
_cell.length_a   1.000
_cell.length_b   1.000
_cell.length_c   1.000
_cell.angle_alpha   90.00
_cell.angle_beta   90.00
_cell.angle_gamma   90.00
#
_symmetry.space_group_name_H-M   'P 1'
#
loop_
_entity.id
_entity.type
_entity.pdbx_description
1 polymer ?
#
loop_
_entity_poly.entity_id
_entity_poly.type
_entity_poly.pdbx_seq_one_letter_code
_entity_poly.pdbx_strand_id
1 'polypeptide(L)'
;MSALLRLLRTGAPAAACLRLGTSAGTGSRRAMALYHTEERGQPCSQNYRLFFKNVTGHYISPFHDIPLKVNSKEENGIPMKKARNDEYENLFNMIVEIPRWTNAKMEVLKIAM
;
A
#
# COMPACT_ATOMS: atom_id res chain seq x y z
N MET A 1 -62.80 29.44 6.95
CA MET A 1 -62.10 29.02 5.72
C MET A 1 -60.70 28.57 6.13
N SER A 2 -60.49 27.26 6.24
CA SER A 2 -59.24 26.67 6.74
C SER A 2 -58.34 26.36 5.56
N ALA A 3 -57.17 26.99 5.49
CA ALA A 3 -56.13 26.68 4.53
C ALA A 3 -54.88 26.24 5.29
N LEU A 4 -54.79 24.93 5.49
CA LEU A 4 -53.61 24.20 5.93
C LEU A 4 -52.78 23.89 4.68
N LEU A 5 -51.61 24.50 4.49
CA LEU A 5 -50.70 24.09 3.41
C LEU A 5 -49.23 24.11 3.81
N ARG A 6 -48.80 22.91 4.24
CA ARG A 6 -47.54 22.22 3.93
C ARG A 6 -46.26 23.06 3.85
N LEU A 7 -45.57 23.11 4.98
CA LEU A 7 -44.14 23.41 5.05
C LEU A 7 -43.35 22.28 4.35
N LEU A 8 -42.82 22.51 3.15
CA LEU A 8 -41.92 21.57 2.50
C LEU A 8 -40.59 21.54 3.27
N ARG A 9 -40.33 20.41 3.93
CA ARG A 9 -39.01 20.02 4.39
C ARG A 9 -38.15 19.68 3.17
N THR A 10 -37.15 20.49 2.87
CA THR A 10 -36.00 20.07 2.06
C THR A 10 -34.84 19.78 3.00
N GLY A 11 -34.82 18.56 3.54
CA GLY A 11 -33.65 18.04 4.21
C GLY A 11 -32.60 17.72 3.16
N ALA A 12 -31.62 18.60 2.98
CA ALA A 12 -30.42 18.30 2.22
C ALA A 12 -29.61 17.23 2.99
N PRO A 13 -29.24 16.09 2.39
CA PRO A 13 -28.19 15.27 2.97
C PRO A 13 -26.88 16.04 2.78
N ALA A 14 -26.38 16.65 3.85
CA ALA A 14 -25.00 17.09 3.92
C ALA A 14 -24.10 15.85 3.89
N ALA A 15 -23.85 15.32 2.69
CA ALA A 15 -22.77 14.39 2.45
C ALA A 15 -21.47 15.17 2.65
N ALA A 16 -20.99 15.22 3.89
CA ALA A 16 -19.63 15.59 4.21
C ALA A 16 -18.71 14.46 3.71
N CYS A 17 -18.56 14.40 2.38
CA CYS A 17 -17.44 13.73 1.76
C CYS A 17 -16.21 14.52 2.20
N LEU A 18 -15.45 13.97 3.15
CA LEU A 18 -14.13 14.48 3.50
C LEU A 18 -13.34 14.58 2.21
N ARG A 19 -13.18 15.82 1.72
CA ARG A 19 -12.22 16.12 0.66
C ARG A 19 -10.86 15.71 1.21
N LEU A 20 -10.38 14.52 0.84
CA LEU A 20 -8.96 14.22 0.97
C LEU A 20 -8.25 15.33 0.21
N GLY A 21 -7.57 16.18 0.96
CA GLY A 21 -6.81 17.28 0.40
C GLY A 21 -5.88 16.73 -0.67
N THR A 22 -5.88 17.37 -1.84
CA THR A 22 -4.82 17.22 -2.81
C THR A 22 -3.57 17.80 -2.17
N SER A 23 -2.79 16.98 -1.47
CA SER A 23 -1.43 17.35 -1.12
C SER A 23 -0.60 17.25 -2.39
N ALA A 24 -0.49 18.38 -3.08
CA ALA A 24 0.62 18.66 -3.97
C ALA A 24 1.89 18.77 -3.12
N GLY A 25 2.32 17.64 -2.57
CA GLY A 25 3.63 17.47 -1.97
C GLY A 25 4.49 16.74 -2.98
N THR A 26 5.27 17.48 -3.76
CA THR A 26 6.52 17.00 -4.36
C THR A 26 7.51 16.69 -3.24
N GLY A 27 7.18 15.71 -2.40
CA GLY A 27 8.13 15.06 -1.51
C GLY A 27 9.02 14.19 -2.37
N SER A 28 10.33 14.41 -2.29
CA SER A 28 11.37 13.67 -3.00
C SER A 28 11.17 12.15 -2.86
N ARG A 29 10.48 11.53 -3.83
CA ARG A 29 10.38 10.07 -3.94
C ARG A 29 11.64 9.56 -4.61
N ARG A 30 12.77 9.54 -3.90
CA ARG A 30 13.98 8.91 -4.44
C ARG A 30 14.92 8.41 -3.35
N ALA A 31 14.40 7.54 -2.49
CA ALA A 31 15.14 6.30 -2.28
C ALA A 31 14.84 5.44 -3.51
N MET A 32 15.85 4.89 -4.18
CA MET A 32 15.69 3.96 -5.30
C MET A 32 15.03 2.69 -4.77
N ALA A 33 13.72 2.74 -4.55
CA ALA A 33 12.96 1.63 -4.05
C ALA A 33 12.96 0.55 -5.13
N LEU A 34 13.52 -0.62 -4.80
CA LEU A 34 13.56 -1.80 -5.67
C LEU A 34 12.17 -2.20 -6.19
N TYR A 35 11.12 -1.77 -5.49
CA TYR A 35 9.73 -2.01 -5.83
C TYR A 35 8.96 -0.69 -5.95
N HIS A 36 8.11 -0.60 -6.96
CA HIS A 36 7.15 0.47 -7.16
C HIS A 36 5.74 -0.04 -6.95
N THR A 37 4.82 0.84 -6.55
CA THR A 37 3.40 0.53 -6.43
C THR A 37 2.59 1.33 -7.44
N GLU A 38 1.57 0.70 -8.02
CA GLU A 38 0.62 1.32 -8.93
C GLU A 38 -0.81 1.02 -8.48
N GLU A 39 -1.57 2.09 -8.25
CA GLU A 39 -2.96 2.00 -7.82
C GLU A 39 -3.90 2.06 -9.03
N ARG A 40 -4.94 1.21 -9.02
CA ARG A 40 -5.98 1.15 -10.03
C ARG A 40 -7.35 1.14 -9.37
N GLY A 41 -8.32 1.81 -9.99
CA GLY A 41 -9.67 1.93 -9.47
C GLY A 41 -9.83 3.05 -8.44
N GLN A 42 -11.03 3.18 -7.90
CA GLN A 42 -11.35 4.22 -6.92
C GLN A 42 -11.00 3.73 -5.51
N PRO A 43 -10.29 4.50 -4.69
CA PRO A 43 -10.03 4.15 -3.28
C PRO A 43 -11.33 3.82 -2.53
N CYS A 44 -11.25 2.86 -1.61
CA CYS A 44 -12.40 2.37 -0.83
C CYS A 44 -13.56 1.78 -1.66
N SER A 45 -13.29 1.40 -2.92
CA SER A 45 -14.24 0.67 -3.76
C SER A 45 -13.80 -0.78 -3.99
N GLN A 46 -14.72 -1.63 -4.40
CA GLN A 46 -14.41 -3.04 -4.70
C GLN A 46 -13.53 -3.23 -5.93
N ASN A 47 -13.40 -2.20 -6.77
CA ASN A 47 -12.53 -2.19 -7.94
C ASN A 47 -11.11 -1.70 -7.63
N TYR A 48 -10.85 -1.29 -6.38
CA TYR A 48 -9.53 -0.82 -5.97
C TYR A 48 -8.53 -1.99 -5.94
N ARG A 49 -7.40 -1.81 -6.64
CA ARG A 49 -6.29 -2.77 -6.68
C ARG A 49 -4.97 -2.03 -6.62
N LEU A 50 -4.01 -2.62 -5.92
CA LEU A 50 -2.65 -2.11 -5.83
C LEU A 50 -1.70 -3.17 -6.38
N PHE A 51 -0.93 -2.79 -7.41
CA PHE A 51 0.01 -3.66 -8.08
C PHE A 51 1.45 -3.30 -7.72
N PHE A 52 2.31 -4.30 -7.59
CA PHE A 52 3.74 -4.10 -7.43
C PHE A 52 4.45 -4.16 -8.78
N LYS A 53 5.48 -3.34 -8.95
CA LYS A 53 6.37 -3.33 -10.10
C LYS A 53 7.81 -3.40 -9.66
N ASN A 54 8.62 -4.10 -10.44
CA ASN A 54 10.07 -4.05 -10.28
C ASN A 54 10.65 -2.75 -10.90
N VAL A 55 11.94 -2.49 -10.71
CA VAL A 55 12.67 -1.36 -11.32
C VAL A 55 12.59 -1.35 -12.85
N THR A 56 12.43 -2.52 -13.48
CA THR A 56 12.24 -2.70 -14.93
C THR A 56 10.81 -2.34 -15.39
N GLY A 57 9.88 -2.12 -14.45
CA GLY A 57 8.48 -1.79 -14.74
C GLY A 57 7.56 -3.00 -14.95
N HIS A 58 8.08 -4.22 -14.86
CA HIS A 58 7.27 -5.45 -14.90
C HIS A 58 6.43 -5.60 -13.64
N TYR A 59 5.17 -6.01 -13.81
CA TYR A 59 4.31 -6.36 -12.69
C TYR A 59 4.82 -7.63 -12.01
N ILE A 60 4.84 -7.60 -10.69
CA ILE A 60 5.33 -8.70 -9.86
C ILE A 60 4.30 -9.07 -8.81
N SER A 61 4.28 -10.35 -8.44
CA SER A 61 3.46 -10.86 -7.35
C SER A 61 4.17 -10.69 -6.02
N PRO A 62 3.54 -10.04 -5.02
CA PRO A 62 4.15 -9.87 -3.71
C PRO A 62 4.37 -11.21 -2.98
N PHE A 63 3.63 -12.27 -3.31
CA PHE A 63 3.81 -13.59 -2.69
C PHE A 63 4.98 -14.40 -3.25
N HIS A 64 5.30 -14.22 -4.53
CA HIS A 64 6.23 -15.10 -5.25
C HIS A 64 7.54 -14.42 -5.63
N ASP A 65 7.49 -13.13 -5.97
CA ASP A 65 8.64 -12.43 -6.54
C ASP A 65 9.42 -11.58 -5.53
N ILE A 66 8.80 -11.26 -4.38
CA ILE A 66 9.46 -10.49 -3.32
C ILE A 66 10.05 -11.48 -2.30
N PRO A 67 11.39 -11.56 -2.17
CA PRO A 67 12.03 -12.49 -1.25
C PRO A 67 11.78 -12.07 0.20
N LEU A 68 11.62 -13.05 1.10
CA LEU A 68 11.40 -12.78 2.52
C LEU A 68 12.65 -12.19 3.20
N LYS A 69 13.85 -12.68 2.88
CA LYS A 69 15.12 -12.20 3.43
C LYS A 69 15.84 -11.31 2.41
N VAL A 70 16.40 -10.19 2.86
CA VAL A 70 17.09 -9.23 1.97
C VAL A 70 18.50 -9.71 1.58
N ASN A 71 19.15 -10.53 2.43
CA ASN A 71 20.57 -10.92 2.29
C ASN A 71 20.80 -12.40 1.97
N SER A 72 19.93 -13.05 1.18
CA SER A 72 20.16 -14.46 0.79
C SER A 72 21.07 -14.59 -0.44
N LYS A 73 22.14 -13.79 -0.53
CA LYS A 73 23.27 -14.12 -1.41
C LYS A 73 24.26 -14.87 -0.55
N GLU A 74 24.23 -16.19 -0.71
CA GLU A 74 25.19 -17.14 -0.17
C GLU A 74 26.59 -16.52 -0.05
N GLU A 75 27.07 -16.45 1.18
CA GLU A 75 28.48 -16.26 1.54
C GLU A 75 29.28 -17.48 1.04
N ASN A 76 29.33 -17.68 -0.27
CA ASN A 76 30.25 -18.62 -0.91
C ASN A 76 31.63 -17.96 -0.95
N GLY A 77 32.33 -17.95 0.18
CA GLY A 77 33.65 -17.34 0.25
C GLY A 77 34.34 -17.41 1.61
N ILE A 78 34.72 -18.62 2.04
CA ILE A 78 35.74 -18.93 3.07
C ILE A 78 35.47 -18.29 4.46
N PRO A 79 35.26 -19.10 5.52
CA PRO A 79 34.99 -18.56 6.86
C PRO A 79 36.29 -18.00 7.46
N MET A 80 36.61 -16.75 7.13
CA MET A 80 37.71 -16.04 7.76
C MET A 80 37.18 -15.48 9.06
N LYS A 81 37.55 -16.12 10.19
CA LYS A 81 37.38 -15.65 11.58
C LYS A 81 37.23 -14.12 11.65
N LYS A 82 36.00 -13.62 11.65
CA LYS A 82 35.69 -12.21 11.85
C LYS A 82 34.53 -12.13 12.82
N ALA A 83 34.84 -11.66 14.03
CA ALA A 83 33.85 -11.12 14.95
C ALA A 83 33.23 -9.87 14.30
N ARG A 84 32.03 -9.94 13.71
CA ARG A 84 31.36 -8.77 13.12
C ARG A 84 29.83 -8.90 13.08
N ASN A 85 29.19 -8.13 13.95
CA ASN A 85 27.85 -7.52 13.84
C ASN A 85 26.73 -8.35 13.17
N ASP A 86 26.00 -9.11 13.99
CA ASP A 86 24.80 -9.88 13.64
C ASP A 86 23.54 -9.03 13.31
N GLU A 87 23.68 -7.71 13.11
CA GLU A 87 22.54 -6.79 12.96
C GLU A 87 21.74 -7.02 11.66
N TYR A 88 22.32 -7.69 10.65
CA TYR A 88 21.72 -7.90 9.34
C TYR A 88 21.13 -9.30 9.11
N GLU A 89 21.28 -10.22 10.07
CA GLU A 89 20.75 -11.59 9.98
C GLU A 89 19.21 -11.64 10.05
N ASN A 90 18.60 -10.60 10.64
CA ASN A 90 17.16 -10.51 10.88
C ASN A 90 16.46 -9.43 10.05
N LEU A 91 16.97 -9.13 8.85
CA LEU A 91 16.31 -8.18 7.95
C LEU A 91 15.34 -8.89 6.98
N PHE A 92 14.06 -8.59 7.16
CA PHE A 92 12.97 -9.19 6.40
C PHE A 92 12.16 -8.15 5.61
N ASN A 93 11.69 -8.55 4.43
CA ASN A 93 10.70 -7.79 3.70
C ASN A 93 9.30 -8.03 4.30
N MET A 94 8.51 -6.96 4.39
CA MET A 94 7.14 -7.01 4.88
C MET A 94 6.23 -6.28 3.90
N ILE A 95 5.10 -6.91 3.58
CA ILE A 95 4.03 -6.30 2.78
C ILE A 95 3.03 -5.69 3.77
N VAL A 96 2.80 -4.39 3.64
CA VAL A 96 1.82 -3.68 4.46
C VAL A 96 0.45 -3.78 3.79
N GLU A 97 -0.45 -4.59 4.36
CA GLU A 97 -1.84 -4.64 3.91
C GLU A 97 -2.68 -3.54 4.56
N ILE A 98 -2.56 -3.35 5.87
CA ILE A 98 -3.34 -2.36 6.63
C ILE A 98 -2.38 -1.38 7.34
N PRO A 99 -2.27 -0.13 6.87
CA PRO A 99 -1.42 0.87 7.53
C PRO A 99 -1.90 1.19 8.94
N ARG A 100 -0.94 1.57 9.81
CA ARG A 100 -1.24 1.99 11.18
C ARG A 100 -2.24 3.15 11.19
N TRP A 101 -3.20 3.09 12.11
CA TRP A 101 -4.30 4.06 12.25
C TRP A 101 -5.28 4.11 11.08
N THR A 102 -5.32 3.07 10.26
CA THR A 102 -6.38 2.87 9.26
C THR A 102 -7.27 1.70 9.66
N ASN A 103 -8.52 1.71 9.19
CA ASN A 103 -9.50 0.65 9.46
C ASN A 103 -9.87 -0.16 8.21
N ALA A 104 -9.51 0.31 7.01
CA ALA A 104 -9.87 -0.37 5.78
C ALA A 104 -9.13 -1.70 5.68
N LYS A 105 -9.88 -2.81 5.63
CA LYS A 105 -9.29 -4.13 5.43
C LYS A 105 -8.93 -4.30 3.96
N MET A 106 -7.63 -4.34 3.71
CA MET A 106 -7.04 -4.75 2.44
C MET A 106 -6.38 -6.11 2.62
N GLU A 107 -6.24 -6.87 1.55
CA GLU A 107 -5.59 -8.17 1.56
C GLU A 107 -4.85 -8.42 0.25
N VAL A 108 -3.77 -9.18 0.29
CA VAL A 108 -3.13 -9.66 -0.93
C VAL A 108 -4.00 -10.75 -1.57
N LEU A 109 -4.32 -10.56 -2.86
CA LEU A 109 -5.01 -11.57 -3.65
C LEU A 109 -4.06 -12.73 -3.94
N LYS A 110 -4.36 -13.89 -3.34
CA LYS A 110 -3.54 -15.11 -3.43
C LYS A 110 -3.77 -15.91 -4.72
N ILE A 111 -4.86 -15.63 -5.43
CA ILE A 111 -5.16 -16.30 -6.69
C ILE A 111 -4.30 -15.62 -7.76
N ALA A 112 -3.34 -16.36 -8.30
CA ALA A 112 -2.55 -15.92 -9.44
C ALA A 112 -3.47 -15.63 -10.63
N MET A 113 -3.29 -14.47 -11.26
CA MET A 113 -3.68 -14.26 -12.66
C MET A 113 -2.62 -14.84 -13.57
#